data_AF-A0A943DYR2-F1
#
_entry.id   AF-A0A943DYR2-F1
#
_cell.length_a   1.000
_cell.length_b   1.000
_cell.length_c   1.000
_cell.angle_alpha   90.00
_cell.angle_beta   90.00
_cell.angle_gamma   90.00
#
_symmetry.space_group_name_H-M   'P 1'
#
loop_
_entity.id
_entity.type
_entity.pdbx_description
1 polymer ?
#
loop_
_entity_poly.entity_id
_entity_poly.type
_entity_poly.pdbx_seq_one_letter_code
_entity_poly.pdbx_strand_id
1 'polypeptide(L)' 'MKTFADIYRNKISSYVKCDLIKEKNNIQQDIGKIYERLETVSNEKKIHDLKVAISRNKIKIREINKLLVETEQ' A
#
# COMPACT_ATOMS: atom_id res chain seq x y z
N MET A 1 5.11 -20.66 4.07
CA MET A 1 5.09 -19.71 2.93
C MET A 1 4.83 -18.32 3.51
N LYS A 2 5.68 -17.32 3.25
CA LYS A 2 5.43 -15.95 3.75
C LYS A 2 4.38 -15.27 2.88
N THR A 3 3.40 -14.60 3.49
CA THR A 3 2.38 -13.85 2.75
C THR A 3 2.94 -12.53 2.22
N PHE A 4 2.24 -11.87 1.29
CA PHE A 4 2.60 -10.52 0.83
C PHE A 4 2.70 -9.52 1.99
N ALA A 5 1.81 -9.64 2.99
CA ALA A 5 1.84 -8.78 4.17
C ALA A 5 3.12 -9.00 4.99
N ASP A 6 3.51 -10.26 5.20
CA ASP A 6 4.75 -10.59 5.94
C ASP A 6 5.99 -10.08 5.22
N ILE A 7 6.05 -10.24 3.90
CA ILE A 7 7.18 -9.77 3.09
C ILE A 7 7.26 -8.24 3.17
N TYR A 8 6.13 -7.54 3.03
CA TYR A 8 6.12 -6.08 3.10
C TYR A 8 6.45 -5.56 4.49
N ARG A 9 5.89 -6.15 5.56
CA ARG A 9 6.19 -5.78 6.94
C ARG A 9 7.68 -5.91 7.25
N ASN A 10 8.34 -6.98 6.81
CA ASN A 10 9.79 -7.15 6.95
C ASN A 10 10.61 -6.09 6.20
N LYS A 11 10.10 -5.57 5.07
CA LYS A 11 10.77 -4.50 4.31
C LYS A 11 10.78 -3.17 5.07
N ILE A 12 9.70 -2.88 5.78
CA ILE A 12 9.50 -1.59 6.47
C ILE A 12 9.74 -1.68 7.99
N SER A 13 10.20 -2.83 8.50
CA SER A 13 10.35 -3.04 9.95
C SER A 13 11.42 -2.16 10.59
N SER A 14 12.39 -1.68 9.81
CA SER A 14 13.44 -0.77 10.27
C SER A 14 13.12 0.72 10.04
N TYR A 15 11.94 1.04 9.50
CA TYR A 15 11.58 2.42 9.21
C TYR A 15 11.25 3.15 10.51
N VAL A 16 11.73 4.39 10.64
CA VAL A 16 11.32 5.28 11.73
C VAL A 16 9.95 5.89 11.44
N LYS A 17 9.31 6.48 12.45
CA LYS A 17 7.95 7.07 12.35
C LYS A 17 7.79 8.01 11.14
N CYS A 18 8.75 8.89 10.90
CA CYS A 18 8.73 9.82 9.77
C CYS A 18 8.73 9.10 8.42
N ASP A 19 9.53 8.03 8.28
CA ASP A 19 9.60 7.24 7.05
C ASP A 19 8.32 6.43 6.83
N LEU A 20 7.73 5.89 7.90
CA LEU A 20 6.43 5.21 7.85
C LEU A 20 5.31 6.15 7.37
N ILE A 21 5.26 7.38 7.89
CA ILE A 21 4.28 8.40 7.46
C ILE A 21 4.51 8.77 5.99
N LYS A 22 5.77 8.99 5.58
CA LYS A 22 6.11 9.31 4.19
C LYS A 22 5.71 8.19 3.23
N GLU A 23 6.03 6.94 3.56
CA GLU A 23 5.65 5.77 2.77
C GLU A 23 4.12 5.63 2.67
N LYS A 24 3.39 5.85 3.76
CA LYS A 24 1.91 5.83 3.75
C LYS A 24 1.35 6.87 2.79
N ASN A 25 1.85 8.11 2.85
CA ASN A 25 1.39 9.19 1.98
C ASN A 25 1.69 8.89 0.50
N ASN A 26 2.87 8.36 0.19
CA ASN A 26 3.23 7.95 -1.17
C ASN A 26 2.27 6.88 -1.70
N ILE A 27 1.95 5.87 -0.90
CA ILE A 27 1.02 4.80 -1.29
C ILE A 27 -0.40 5.33 -1.48
N GLN A 28 -0.85 6.28 -0.63
CA GLN A 28 -2.14 6.94 -0.80
C GLN A 28 -2.20 7.72 -2.11
N GLN A 29 -1.14 8.45 -2.46
CA GLN A 29 -1.05 9.14 -3.74
C GLN A 29 -1.07 8.16 -4.93
N ASP A 30 -0.37 7.04 -4.83
CA ASP A 30 -0.38 5.99 -5.86
C ASP A 30 -1.77 5.36 -6.04
N ILE A 31 -2.50 5.14 -4.95
CA ILE A 31 -3.91 4.69 -5.02
C ILE A 31 -4.76 5.72 -5.77
N GLY A 32 -4.58 7.02 -5.48
CA GLY A 32 -5.27 8.11 -6.19
C GLY A 32 -5.06 8.05 -7.70
N LYS A 33 -3.81 7.96 -8.14
CA LYS A 33 -3.44 7.81 -9.57
C LYS A 33 -4.04 6.55 -10.22
N ILE A 34 -4.18 5.46 -9.46
CA ILE A 34 -4.81 4.24 -9.97
C ILE A 34 -6.32 4.44 -10.16
N TYR A 35 -6.99 5.16 -9.27
CA TYR A 35 -8.40 5.49 -9.43
C TYR A 35 -8.65 6.38 -10.64
N GLU A 36 -7.83 7.42 -10.85
CA GLU A 36 -7.89 8.28 -12.06
C GLU A 36 -7.73 7.44 -13.34
N ARG A 37 -6.83 6.45 -13.34
CA ARG A 37 -6.67 5.53 -14.47
C ARG A 37 -7.85 4.61 -14.69
N LEU A 38 -8.52 4.18 -13.61
CA LEU A 38 -9.70 3.32 -13.71
C LEU A 38 -10.89 4.00 -14.40
N GLU A 39 -10.98 5.33 -14.30
CA GLU A 39 -12.04 6.11 -14.96
C GLU A 39 -11.88 6.14 -16.48
N THR A 40 -10.66 5.98 -16.99
CA THR A 40 -10.35 6.13 -18.43
C THR A 40 -10.10 4.81 -19.16
N VAL A 41 -9.81 3.73 -18.42
CA VAL A 41 -9.47 2.44 -19.02
C VAL A 41 -10.71 1.58 -19.24
N SER A 42 -10.90 1.09 -20.46
CA SER A 42 -12.03 0.22 -20.84
C SER A 42 -11.67 -1.27 -20.95
N ASN A 43 -10.38 -1.60 -20.86
CA ASN A 43 -9.91 -2.98 -20.98
C ASN A 43 -10.06 -3.73 -19.65
N GLU A 44 -10.88 -4.80 -19.63
CA GLU A 44 -11.20 -5.57 -18.42
C GLU A 44 -9.98 -6.15 -17.71
N LYS A 45 -8.99 -6.68 -18.45
CA LYS A 45 -7.76 -7.20 -17.87
C LYS A 45 -6.99 -6.08 -17.15
N LYS A 46 -6.85 -4.92 -17.77
CA LYS A 46 -6.22 -3.75 -17.14
C LYS A 46 -7.01 -3.28 -15.92
N ILE A 47 -8.35 -3.26 -15.98
CA ILE A 47 -9.21 -2.93 -14.83
C ILE A 47 -8.93 -3.89 -13.67
N HIS A 48 -8.88 -5.19 -13.95
CA HIS A 48 -8.58 -6.21 -12.93
C HIS A 48 -7.20 -5.98 -12.30
N ASP A 49 -6.16 -5.79 -13.12
CA ASP A 49 -4.79 -5.56 -12.65
C ASP A 49 -4.70 -4.31 -11.74
N LEU A 50 -5.39 -3.23 -12.12
CA LEU A 50 -5.48 -2.00 -11.31
C LEU A 50 -6.23 -2.23 -9.99
N LYS A 51 -7.33 -2.98 -9.99
CA LYS A 51 -8.05 -3.36 -8.76
C LYS A 51 -7.16 -4.21 -7.83
N VAL A 52 -6.39 -5.16 -8.38
CA VAL A 52 -5.42 -5.95 -7.62
C VAL A 52 -4.33 -5.05 -7.03
N ALA A 53 -3.83 -4.07 -7.78
CA ALA A 53 -2.85 -3.10 -7.30
C ALA A 53 -3.38 -2.27 -6.12
N ILE A 54 -4.64 -1.80 -6.19
CA ILE A 54 -5.31 -1.12 -5.07
C ILE A 54 -5.35 -2.03 -3.83
N SER A 55 -5.80 -3.29 -3.99
CA SER A 55 -5.87 -4.24 -2.87
C SER A 55 -4.52 -4.46 -2.21
N ARG A 56 -3.44 -4.59 -3.00
CA ARG A 56 -2.07 -4.70 -2.46
C ARG A 56 -1.64 -3.45 -1.72
N ASN A 57 -1.92 -2.26 -2.26
CA ASN A 57 -1.57 -0.99 -1.61
C ASN A 57 -2.37 -0.78 -0.30
N LYS A 58 -3.63 -1.22 -0.23
CA LYS A 58 -4.40 -1.25 1.03
C LYS A 58 -3.76 -2.13 2.09
N ILE A 59 -3.24 -3.31 1.71
CA ILE A 59 -2.48 -4.17 2.64
C ILE A 59 -1.24 -3.45 3.14
N LYS A 60 -0.48 -2.78 2.27
CA LYS A 60 0.71 -2.00 2.68
C LYS A 60 0.37 -0.93 3.72
N ILE A 61 -0.66 -0.12 3.46
CA ILE A 61 -1.13 0.91 4.41
C ILE A 61 -1.52 0.29 5.76
N ARG A 62 -2.20 -0.86 5.74
CA ARG A 62 -2.57 -1.57 6.97
C ARG A 62 -1.34 -1.99 7.78
N GLU A 63 -0.32 -2.55 7.14
CA GLU A 63 0.90 -2.96 7.85
C GLU A 63 1.70 -1.75 8.38
N ILE A 64 1.74 -0.64 7.63
CA ILE A 64 2.32 0.63 8.14
C ILE A 64 1.56 1.11 9.37
N ASN A 65 0.23 1.13 9.34
CA ASN A 65 -0.57 1.60 10.48
C ASN A 65 -0.34 0.74 11.73
N LYS A 66 -0.18 -0.59 11.59
CA LYS A 66 0.17 -1.46 12.72
C LYS A 66 1.51 -1.04 13.34
N LEU A 67 2.54 -0.82 12.53
CA LEU A 67 3.86 -0.38 13.01
C LEU A 67 3.82 1.01 13.64
N LEU A 68 3.01 1.93 13.10
CA LEU A 68 2.83 3.26 13.68
C LEU A 68 2.22 3.19 15.08
N VAL A 69 1.24 2.32 15.30
CA VAL A 69 0.64 2.10 16.63
C VAL A 69 1.65 1.46 17.59
N GLU A 70 2.42 0.47 17.12
CA GLU A 70 3.47 -0.19 17.92
C GLU A 70 4.59 0.80 18.33
N THR A 71 4.92 1.78 17.49
CA THR A 71 5.96 2.79 17.77
C THR A 71 5.50 3.92 18.72
N GLU A 72 4.19 4.04 18.98
CA GLU A 72 3.64 5.05 19.90
C GLU A 72 3.51 4.55 21.35
N GLN A 73 3.79 3.26 21.60
CA GLN A 73 3.86 2.65 22.93
C GLN A 73 5.30 2.65 23.47
#